data_AF-A0A166UFF8-F1
#
_entry.id   AF-A0A166UFF8-F1
#
_cell.length_a   1.000
_cell.length_b   1.000
_cell.length_c   1.000
_cell.angle_alpha   90.00
_cell.angle_beta   90.00
_cell.angle_gamma   90.00
#
_symmetry.space_group_name_H-M   'P 1'
#
loop_
_entity.id
_entity.type
_entity.pdbx_description
1 polymer ?
#
loop_
_entity_poly.entity_id
_entity_poly.type
_entity_poly.pdbx_seq_one_letter_code
_entity_poly.pdbx_strand_id
1 'polypeptide(L)'
;MTTGSTWTRLRGRLKAQSFGPAAVALNLIGVATWIPVIAWFNLHVAELTSIDGTSMYPFMNEDRDSTLRRDVVVNYKWSPQESLERGMVVTLRSPLHPEVVAVKRVVALEGDVVRTKQPYPIQTVKVPQGHIWVEGDGRPGSTLDSNTYGPVSRRLLTGRVTHVVYPFRKFGPVRWWEHERKLVE
;
A
#
# COMPACT_ATOMS: atom_id res chain seq x y z
N MET A 1 52.71 -42.51 -28.01
CA MET A 1 52.41 -41.23 -28.68
C MET A 1 50.91 -41.01 -28.61
N THR A 2 50.46 -40.11 -27.75
CA THR A 2 49.04 -39.80 -27.50
C THR A 2 48.67 -38.47 -28.14
N THR A 3 47.68 -38.41 -29.01
CA THR A 3 46.94 -37.18 -29.35
C THR A 3 45.64 -37.61 -30.04
N GLY A 4 44.48 -37.62 -29.39
CA GLY A 4 43.84 -36.45 -28.79
C GLY A 4 42.64 -36.11 -29.66
N SER A 5 41.55 -36.85 -29.45
CA SER A 5 40.28 -36.78 -30.18
C SER A 5 39.84 -35.33 -30.44
N THR A 6 39.47 -35.03 -31.68
CA THR A 6 38.89 -33.75 -32.11
C THR A 6 37.67 -33.35 -31.27
N TRP A 7 36.99 -34.31 -30.64
CA TRP A 7 35.88 -34.09 -29.71
C TRP A 7 36.27 -33.38 -28.41
N THR A 8 37.54 -33.50 -27.98
CA THR A 8 38.05 -32.79 -26.79
C THR A 8 38.17 -31.28 -27.04
N ARG A 9 38.39 -30.86 -28.29
CA ARG A 9 38.43 -29.43 -28.67
C ARG A 9 37.05 -28.80 -28.77
N LEU A 10 36.03 -29.58 -29.13
CA LEU A 10 34.65 -29.10 -29.21
C LEU A 10 34.04 -28.91 -27.80
N ARG A 11 34.35 -29.81 -26.85
CA ARG A 11 33.95 -29.65 -25.44
C ARG A 11 34.69 -28.52 -24.72
N GLY A 12 35.92 -28.19 -25.14
CA GLY A 12 36.68 -27.06 -24.58
C GLY A 12 36.08 -25.68 -24.88
N ARG A 13 35.39 -25.52 -26.02
CA ARG A 13 34.74 -24.24 -26.39
C ARG A 13 33.43 -23.95 -25.66
N LEU A 14 32.78 -24.97 -25.09
CA LEU A 14 31.55 -24.83 -24.31
C LEU A 14 31.80 -24.55 -22.82
N LYS A 15 33.07 -24.47 -22.40
CA LYS A 15 33.50 -24.04 -21.05
C LYS A 15 34.29 -22.74 -21.08
N ALA A 16 34.14 -21.92 -22.12
CA ALA A 16 34.61 -20.54 -22.09
C ALA A 16 33.62 -19.71 -21.27
N GLN A 17 33.96 -19.54 -20.00
CA GLN A 17 33.33 -18.65 -19.05
C GLN A 17 32.97 -17.32 -19.74
N SER A 18 31.68 -17.02 -19.75
CA SER A 18 31.03 -15.94 -20.47
C SER A 18 31.48 -14.55 -19.98
N PHE A 19 32.43 -13.93 -20.69
CA PHE A 19 32.81 -12.52 -20.52
C PHE A 19 32.98 -11.82 -21.88
N GLY A 20 32.09 -12.11 -22.85
CA GLY A 20 32.04 -11.41 -24.13
C GLY A 20 30.94 -10.34 -24.16
N PRO A 21 31.08 -9.23 -24.92
CA PRO A 21 30.07 -8.18 -25.02
C PRO A 21 28.69 -8.69 -25.47
N ALA A 22 28.65 -9.77 -26.26
CA ALA A 22 27.40 -10.45 -26.64
C ALA A 22 26.66 -11.10 -25.45
N ALA A 23 27.39 -11.67 -24.47
CA ALA A 23 26.79 -12.25 -23.27
C ALA A 23 26.23 -11.16 -22.34
N VAL A 24 26.92 -10.02 -22.25
CA VAL A 24 26.43 -8.83 -21.54
C VAL A 24 25.18 -8.29 -22.21
N ALA A 25 25.16 -8.17 -23.54
CA ALA A 25 24.00 -7.70 -24.30
C ALA A 25 22.79 -8.63 -24.13
N LEU A 26 22.96 -9.95 -24.19
CA LEU A 26 21.90 -10.94 -23.94
C LEU A 26 21.35 -10.84 -22.51
N ASN A 27 22.21 -10.67 -21.50
CA ASN A 27 21.78 -10.46 -20.12
C ASN A 27 20.99 -9.16 -19.95
N LEU A 28 21.41 -8.07 -20.61
CA LEU A 28 20.70 -6.79 -20.58
C LEU A 28 19.33 -6.87 -21.25
N ILE A 29 19.23 -7.56 -22.39
CA ILE A 29 17.93 -7.84 -23.05
C ILE A 29 17.03 -8.65 -22.12
N GLY A 30 17.61 -9.67 -21.45
CA GLY A 30 16.90 -10.45 -20.43
C GLY A 30 16.32 -9.57 -19.32
N VAL A 31 17.11 -8.70 -18.71
CA VAL A 31 16.62 -7.76 -17.67
C VAL A 31 15.57 -6.79 -18.24
N ALA A 32 15.77 -6.28 -19.46
CA ALA A 32 14.84 -5.34 -20.08
C ALA A 32 13.44 -5.96 -20.31
N THR A 33 13.35 -7.25 -20.64
CA THR A 33 12.06 -7.94 -20.80
C THR A 33 11.25 -8.04 -19.51
N TRP A 34 11.89 -7.96 -18.34
CA TRP A 34 11.18 -7.95 -17.06
C TRP A 34 10.65 -6.57 -16.65
N ILE A 35 11.10 -5.48 -17.28
CA ILE A 35 10.65 -4.12 -16.95
C ILE A 35 9.13 -3.97 -17.07
N PRO A 36 8.45 -4.38 -18.17
CA PRO A 36 7.00 -4.27 -18.29
C PRO A 36 6.26 -5.11 -17.25
N VAL A 37 6.80 -6.28 -16.88
CA VAL A 37 6.20 -7.17 -15.86
C VAL A 37 6.25 -6.51 -14.49
N ILE A 38 7.41 -5.95 -14.12
CA ILE A 38 7.59 -5.21 -12.86
C ILE A 38 6.73 -3.94 -12.86
N ALA A 39 6.66 -3.20 -13.97
CA ALA A 39 5.81 -2.03 -14.09
C ALA A 39 4.33 -2.40 -13.93
N TRP A 40 3.85 -3.44 -14.63
CA TRP A 40 2.48 -3.93 -14.50
C TRP A 40 2.16 -4.33 -13.06
N PHE A 41 3.07 -5.05 -12.40
CA PHE A 41 2.91 -5.46 -11.00
C PHE A 41 2.80 -4.26 -10.06
N ASN A 42 3.69 -3.26 -10.20
CA ASN A 42 3.65 -2.07 -9.33
C ASN A 42 2.40 -1.20 -9.57
N LEU A 43 1.89 -1.18 -10.80
CA LEU A 43 0.71 -0.42 -11.17
C LEU A 43 -0.59 -1.08 -10.66
N HIS A 44 -0.68 -2.41 -10.66
CA HIS A 44 -1.95 -3.12 -10.42
C HIS A 44 -2.00 -3.94 -9.12
N VAL A 45 -0.87 -4.41 -8.60
CA VAL A 45 -0.85 -5.37 -7.49
C VAL A 45 -0.40 -4.71 -6.20
N ALA A 46 0.82 -4.16 -6.16
CA ALA A 46 1.38 -3.58 -4.94
C ALA A 46 2.37 -2.46 -5.26
N GLU A 47 2.30 -1.37 -4.51
CA GLU A 47 3.21 -0.22 -4.64
C GLU A 47 3.84 0.12 -3.28
N LEU A 48 5.08 0.59 -3.30
CA LEU A 48 5.70 1.22 -2.12
C LEU A 48 5.30 2.69 -2.06
N THR A 49 4.52 3.05 -1.05
CA THR A 49 4.02 4.42 -0.86
C THR A 49 4.68 5.04 0.37
N SER A 50 5.20 6.25 0.22
CA SER A 50 5.67 7.06 1.34
C SER A 50 4.49 7.85 1.92
N ILE A 51 4.27 7.74 3.23
CA ILE A 51 3.19 8.45 3.91
C ILE A 51 3.69 9.83 4.30
N ASP A 52 3.13 10.85 3.67
CA ASP A 52 3.37 12.25 4.02
C ASP A 52 2.06 12.87 4.54
N GLY A 53 1.96 13.06 5.85
CA GLY A 53 0.78 13.64 6.48
C GLY A 53 0.64 13.35 7.97
N THR A 54 -0.20 14.13 8.65
CA THR A 54 -0.50 14.00 10.09
C THR A 54 -1.74 13.17 10.37
N SER A 55 -2.51 12.82 9.34
CA SER A 55 -3.86 12.28 9.57
C SER A 55 -3.90 10.88 10.18
N MET A 56 -2.83 10.12 10.05
CA MET A 56 -2.69 8.78 10.63
C MET A 56 -1.74 8.76 11.84
N TYR A 57 -1.29 9.93 12.33
CA TYR A 57 -0.48 10.03 13.54
C TYR A 57 -1.35 9.77 14.78
N PRO A 58 -0.91 8.97 15.78
CA PRO A 58 0.46 8.46 15.95
C PRO A 58 0.73 7.09 15.30
N PHE A 59 -0.28 6.40 14.78
CA PHE A 59 -0.14 5.04 14.24
C PHE A 59 0.88 4.97 13.09
N MET A 60 0.76 5.87 12.12
CA MET A 60 1.76 6.11 11.08
C MET A 60 2.51 7.41 11.40
N ASN A 61 3.81 7.39 11.14
CA ASN A 61 4.71 8.52 11.35
C ASN A 61 4.84 8.96 12.82
N GLU A 62 4.91 8.00 13.75
CA GLU A 62 5.07 8.23 15.19
C GLU A 62 6.26 9.16 15.54
N ASP A 63 7.37 9.05 14.82
CA ASP A 63 8.58 9.83 15.10
C ASP A 63 8.59 11.20 14.43
N ARG A 64 7.46 11.67 13.89
CA ARG A 64 7.36 12.94 13.15
C ARG A 64 7.83 14.14 13.97
N ASP A 65 7.66 14.10 15.28
CA ASP A 65 8.07 15.18 16.19
C ASP A 65 9.59 15.19 16.45
N SER A 66 10.27 14.07 16.20
CA SER A 66 11.70 13.88 16.50
C SER A 66 12.58 13.71 15.25
N THR A 67 12.01 13.27 14.12
CA THR A 67 12.72 12.99 12.88
C THR A 67 11.93 13.42 11.65
N LEU A 68 12.62 13.75 10.56
CA LEU A 68 12.02 14.01 9.24
C LEU A 68 11.77 12.72 8.43
N ARG A 69 11.85 11.55 9.07
CA ARG A 69 11.65 10.26 8.39
C ARG A 69 10.18 10.07 8.10
N ARG A 70 9.87 9.51 6.94
CA ARG A 70 8.51 9.15 6.54
C ARG A 70 8.38 7.64 6.55
N ASP A 71 7.23 7.16 7.01
CA ASP A 71 6.92 5.74 6.93
C ASP A 71 6.71 5.35 5.46
N VAL A 72 7.35 4.26 5.05
CA VAL A 72 7.14 3.65 3.73
C VAL A 72 6.35 2.37 3.95
N VAL A 73 5.23 2.25 3.25
CA VAL A 73 4.30 1.14 3.40
C VAL A 73 4.06 0.44 2.07
N VAL A 74 3.67 -0.83 2.15
CA VAL A 74 3.17 -1.60 1.01
C VAL A 74 1.68 -1.31 0.85
N ASN A 75 1.34 -0.63 -0.24
CA ASN A 75 -0.03 -0.41 -0.68
C ASN A 75 -0.46 -1.52 -1.65
N TYR A 76 -1.32 -2.42 -1.19
CA TYR A 76 -1.87 -3.51 -1.99
C TYR A 76 -3.11 -3.04 -2.76
N LYS A 77 -2.99 -2.96 -4.08
CA LYS A 77 -3.98 -2.36 -5.00
C LYS A 77 -4.92 -3.38 -5.63
N TRP A 78 -4.66 -4.67 -5.49
CA TRP A 78 -5.51 -5.70 -6.07
C TRP A 78 -6.82 -5.83 -5.28
N SER A 79 -7.95 -5.66 -5.98
CA SER A 79 -9.31 -5.72 -5.44
C SER A 79 -9.46 -5.10 -4.05
N PRO A 80 -9.15 -3.80 -3.87
CA PRO A 80 -9.09 -3.19 -2.53
C PRO A 80 -10.46 -3.10 -1.86
N GLN A 81 -11.52 -3.29 -2.65
CA GLN A 81 -12.92 -3.23 -2.20
C GLN A 81 -13.38 -4.54 -1.57
N GLU A 82 -12.69 -5.65 -1.82
CA GLU A 82 -13.08 -6.98 -1.36
C GLU A 82 -12.52 -7.28 0.03
N SER A 83 -13.30 -7.98 0.86
CA SER A 83 -12.91 -8.39 2.21
C SER A 83 -12.40 -7.22 3.05
N LEU A 84 -13.15 -6.12 3.03
CA LEU A 84 -12.89 -4.99 3.93
C LEU A 84 -13.39 -5.35 5.32
N GLU A 85 -12.53 -5.16 6.30
CA GLU A 85 -12.87 -5.34 7.71
C GLU A 85 -12.66 -4.03 8.46
N ARG A 86 -13.33 -3.92 9.60
CA ARG A 86 -13.19 -2.76 10.49
C ARG A 86 -11.76 -2.74 11.05
N GLY A 87 -11.25 -1.54 11.26
CA GLY A 87 -9.88 -1.30 11.70
C GLY A 87 -8.85 -1.28 10.57
N MET A 88 -9.12 -1.87 9.40
CA MET A 88 -8.18 -1.88 8.26
C MET A 88 -7.77 -0.47 7.84
N VAL A 89 -6.51 -0.32 7.42
CA VAL A 89 -5.98 0.94 6.87
C VAL A 89 -6.00 0.88 5.35
N VAL A 90 -6.65 1.86 4.74
CA VAL A 90 -6.92 1.90 3.30
C VAL A 90 -6.39 3.19 2.69
N THR A 91 -6.04 3.13 1.42
CA THR A 91 -5.77 4.31 0.61
C THR A 91 -6.98 4.60 -0.27
N LEU A 92 -7.38 5.86 -0.36
CA LEU A 92 -8.52 6.29 -1.17
C LEU A 92 -8.25 7.62 -1.84
N ARG A 93 -8.92 7.89 -2.97
CA ARG A 93 -8.98 9.25 -3.52
C ARG A 93 -9.93 10.09 -2.68
N SER A 94 -9.47 11.26 -2.25
CA SER A 94 -10.29 12.16 -1.42
C SER A 94 -11.51 12.64 -2.23
N PRO A 95 -12.74 12.54 -1.69
CA PRO A 95 -13.94 13.08 -2.36
C PRO A 95 -13.89 14.60 -2.56
N LEU A 96 -13.19 15.31 -1.66
CA LEU A 96 -13.03 16.77 -1.73
C LEU A 96 -11.91 17.19 -2.70
N HIS A 97 -10.88 16.36 -2.82
CA HIS A 97 -9.65 16.64 -3.56
C HIS A 97 -9.23 15.40 -4.36
N PRO A 98 -9.84 15.14 -5.54
CA PRO A 98 -9.64 13.90 -6.31
C PRO A 98 -8.18 13.65 -6.76
N GLU A 99 -7.37 14.70 -6.79
CA GLU A 99 -5.93 14.71 -7.05
C GLU A 99 -5.11 14.12 -5.90
N VAL A 100 -5.66 14.07 -4.69
CA VAL A 100 -4.97 13.59 -3.48
C VAL A 100 -5.43 12.19 -3.11
N VAL A 101 -4.46 11.29 -2.91
CA VAL A 101 -4.70 9.98 -2.29
C VAL A 101 -4.47 10.11 -0.78
N ALA A 102 -5.51 9.85 0.00
CA ALA A 102 -5.48 9.89 1.45
C ALA A 102 -5.35 8.47 2.03
N VAL A 103 -4.60 8.33 3.11
CA VAL A 103 -4.56 7.12 3.94
C VAL A 103 -5.48 7.32 5.13
N LYS A 104 -6.43 6.40 5.33
CA LYS A 104 -7.42 6.46 6.41
C LYS A 104 -7.69 5.08 7.00
N ARG A 105 -8.26 5.05 8.19
CA ARG A 105 -8.72 3.83 8.86
C ARG A 105 -10.20 3.61 8.59
N VAL A 106 -10.59 2.39 8.26
CA VAL A 106 -11.99 1.96 8.16
C VAL A 106 -12.55 1.80 9.57
N VAL A 107 -13.54 2.61 9.92
CA VAL A 107 -14.20 2.55 11.22
C VAL A 107 -15.50 1.75 11.13
N ALA A 108 -16.26 1.92 10.05
CA ALA A 108 -17.54 1.25 9.86
C ALA A 108 -17.74 0.86 8.39
N LEU A 109 -18.44 -0.26 8.17
CA LEU A 109 -18.78 -0.81 6.87
C LEU A 109 -20.26 -0.56 6.54
N GLU A 110 -20.71 -1.02 5.39
CA GLU A 110 -22.11 -0.89 4.99
C GLU A 110 -23.08 -1.48 6.01
N GLY A 111 -24.15 -0.73 6.32
CA GLY A 111 -25.17 -1.14 7.30
C GLY A 111 -24.85 -0.78 8.75
N ASP A 112 -23.58 -0.51 9.07
CA ASP A 112 -23.14 -0.15 10.42
C ASP A 112 -23.65 1.22 10.86
N VAL A 113 -23.79 1.42 12.18
CA VAL A 113 -24.11 2.73 12.78
C VAL A 113 -22.88 3.25 13.51
N VAL A 114 -22.39 4.40 13.08
CA VAL A 114 -21.20 5.05 13.65
C VAL A 114 -21.59 6.32 14.40
N ARG A 115 -20.96 6.55 15.56
CA ARG A 115 -21.02 7.83 16.25
C ARG A 115 -20.01 8.79 15.63
N THR A 116 -20.54 9.85 15.05
CA THR A 116 -19.76 10.87 14.36
C THR A 116 -19.05 11.79 15.37
N LYS A 117 -18.08 12.53 14.85
CA LYS A 117 -17.33 13.58 15.53
C LYS A 117 -17.63 14.90 14.81
N GLN A 118 -17.42 16.01 15.52
CA GLN A 118 -17.42 17.33 14.88
C GLN A 118 -16.37 17.37 13.75
N PRO A 119 -16.67 17.99 12.59
CA PRO A 119 -17.77 18.93 12.34
C PRO A 119 -19.07 18.31 11.79
N TYR A 120 -19.23 16.98 11.81
CA TYR A 120 -20.41 16.35 11.21
C TYR A 120 -21.70 16.76 11.96
N PRO A 121 -22.78 17.16 11.26
CA PRO A 121 -23.94 17.81 11.89
C PRO A 121 -24.81 16.86 12.73
N ILE A 122 -24.81 15.56 12.41
CA ILE A 122 -25.66 14.54 13.05
C ILE A 122 -24.78 13.63 13.90
N GLN A 123 -25.19 13.30 15.13
CA GLN A 123 -24.38 12.52 16.08
C GLN A 123 -24.16 11.06 15.68
N THR A 124 -25.06 10.47 14.88
CA THR A 124 -25.00 9.08 14.44
C THR A 124 -25.38 8.98 12.99
N VAL A 125 -24.67 8.13 12.25
CA VAL A 125 -24.92 7.88 10.83
C VAL A 125 -24.96 6.38 10.61
N LYS A 126 -26.01 5.91 9.92
CA LYS A 126 -26.03 4.58 9.33
C LYS A 126 -25.30 4.62 8.00
N VAL A 127 -24.27 3.82 7.84
CA VAL A 127 -23.45 3.77 6.62
C VAL A 127 -24.28 3.15 5.48
N PRO A 128 -24.45 3.85 4.35
CA PRO A 128 -25.20 3.33 3.21
C PRO A 128 -24.54 2.10 2.58
N GLN A 129 -25.31 1.34 1.81
CA GLN A 129 -24.78 0.22 1.03
C GLN A 129 -23.69 0.68 0.05
N GLY A 130 -22.64 -0.13 -0.11
CA GLY A 130 -21.51 0.20 -0.98
C GLY A 130 -20.63 1.36 -0.49
N HIS A 131 -20.87 1.86 0.73
CA HIS A 131 -20.09 2.91 1.36
C HIS A 131 -19.37 2.39 2.61
N ILE A 132 -18.38 3.16 3.05
CA ILE A 132 -17.61 2.94 4.27
C ILE A 132 -17.47 4.27 5.01
N TRP A 133 -17.30 4.19 6.32
CA TRP A 133 -16.91 5.33 7.14
C TRP A 133 -15.43 5.23 7.46
N VAL A 134 -14.66 6.25 7.08
CA VAL A 134 -13.20 6.28 7.27
C VAL A 134 -12.80 7.47 8.13
N GLU A 135 -11.87 7.25 9.05
CA GLU A 135 -11.36 8.29 9.95
C GLU A 135 -9.82 8.32 9.92
N GLY A 136 -9.26 9.50 10.21
CA GLY A 136 -7.84 9.58 10.56
C GLY A 136 -7.61 9.20 12.03
N ASP A 137 -6.43 8.68 12.34
CA ASP A 137 -5.98 8.46 13.73
C ASP A 137 -5.48 9.76 14.40
N GLY A 138 -5.32 10.83 13.61
CA GLY A 138 -4.90 12.16 14.05
C GLY A 138 -5.85 12.80 15.06
N ARG A 139 -5.40 13.93 15.64
CA ARG A 139 -6.22 14.69 16.59
C ARG A 139 -7.56 15.10 15.95
N PRO A 140 -8.69 15.08 16.69
CA PRO A 140 -9.97 15.53 16.18
C PRO A 140 -9.87 16.92 15.54
N GLY A 141 -10.45 17.08 14.35
CA GLY A 141 -10.41 18.35 13.60
C GLY A 141 -9.11 18.62 12.84
N SER A 142 -8.05 17.83 13.03
CA SER A 142 -6.78 17.98 12.28
C SER A 142 -6.74 17.16 10.99
N THR A 143 -7.77 16.36 10.71
CA THR A 143 -7.82 15.47 9.55
C THR A 143 -9.11 15.66 8.77
N LEU A 144 -8.99 15.68 7.44
CA LEU A 144 -10.14 15.59 6.53
C LEU A 144 -10.52 14.12 6.36
N ASP A 145 -11.66 13.73 6.92
CA ASP A 145 -12.15 12.35 6.93
C ASP A 145 -13.68 12.29 6.79
N SER A 146 -14.31 11.13 7.04
CA SER A 146 -15.77 10.99 6.92
C SER A 146 -16.55 11.93 7.84
N ASN A 147 -15.97 12.45 8.92
CA ASN A 147 -16.63 13.48 9.73
C ASN A 147 -16.70 14.83 9.01
N THR A 148 -15.94 15.04 7.93
CA THR A 148 -15.98 16.24 7.10
C THR A 148 -16.88 16.07 5.88
N TYR A 149 -16.72 14.98 5.13
CA TYR A 149 -17.42 14.77 3.84
C TYR A 149 -18.49 13.66 3.87
N GLY A 150 -18.62 12.93 4.97
CA GLY A 150 -19.58 11.84 5.14
C GLY A 150 -19.08 10.46 4.70
N PRO A 151 -20.00 9.50 4.52
CA PRO A 151 -19.67 8.15 4.05
C PRO A 151 -19.00 8.19 2.67
N VAL A 152 -17.97 7.36 2.47
CA VAL A 152 -17.22 7.30 1.21
C VAL A 152 -17.59 6.05 0.44
N SER A 153 -17.79 6.17 -0.86
CA SER A 153 -17.97 4.99 -1.71
C SER A 153 -16.75 4.08 -1.65
N ARG A 154 -16.96 2.76 -1.50
CA ARG A 154 -15.91 1.74 -1.58
C ARG A 154 -15.13 1.82 -2.89
N ARG A 155 -15.71 2.37 -3.95
CA ARG A 155 -15.06 2.53 -5.26
C ARG A 155 -13.96 3.60 -5.29
N LEU A 156 -13.89 4.47 -4.29
CA LEU A 156 -12.80 5.44 -4.18
C LEU A 156 -11.54 4.84 -3.56
N LEU A 157 -11.61 3.61 -3.05
CA LEU A 157 -10.44 2.89 -2.55
C LEU A 157 -9.48 2.59 -3.69
N THR A 158 -8.23 3.00 -3.51
CA THR A 158 -7.12 2.73 -4.41
C THR A 158 -6.26 1.55 -3.95
N GLY A 159 -6.34 1.18 -2.67
CA GLY A 159 -5.48 0.15 -2.10
C GLY A 159 -5.68 -0.07 -0.60
N ARG A 160 -4.97 -1.07 -0.07
CA ARG A 160 -4.94 -1.47 1.34
C ARG A 160 -3.52 -1.42 1.85
N VAL A 161 -3.31 -0.79 3.01
CA VAL A 161 -1.99 -0.69 3.64
C VAL A 161 -1.76 -1.97 4.46
N THR A 162 -0.87 -2.83 3.98
CA THR A 162 -0.69 -4.19 4.55
C THR A 162 0.55 -4.33 5.40
N HIS A 163 1.66 -3.69 5.01
CA HIS A 163 2.96 -3.83 5.67
C HIS A 163 3.65 -2.48 5.77
N VAL A 164 4.42 -2.28 6.83
CA VAL A 164 5.40 -1.19 6.95
C VAL A 164 6.75 -1.73 6.52
N VAL A 165 7.42 -1.03 5.61
CA VAL A 165 8.74 -1.39 5.06
C VAL A 165 9.84 -0.56 5.72
N TYR A 166 9.55 0.71 6.01
CA TYR A 166 10.47 1.63 6.67
C TYR A 166 9.67 2.53 7.62
N PRO A 167 10.20 2.89 8.80
CA PRO A 167 11.52 2.54 9.36
C PRO A 167 11.64 1.06 9.75
N PHE A 168 12.84 0.47 9.61
CA PHE A 168 13.05 -0.98 9.82
C PHE A 168 12.68 -1.48 11.23
N ARG A 169 12.68 -0.60 12.23
CA ARG A 169 12.13 -0.88 13.58
C ARG A 169 10.68 -1.37 13.55
N LYS A 170 9.88 -0.84 12.63
CA LYS A 170 8.45 -1.13 12.46
C LYS A 170 8.18 -2.12 11.34
N PHE A 171 9.23 -2.70 10.76
CA PHE A 171 9.09 -3.59 9.61
C PHE A 171 8.18 -4.77 9.97
N GLY A 172 7.13 -4.97 9.17
CA GLY A 172 6.20 -6.07 9.39
C GLY A 172 4.76 -5.75 8.98
N PRO A 173 3.83 -6.69 9.25
CA PRO A 173 2.42 -6.51 8.94
C PRO A 173 1.80 -5.42 9.82
N VAL A 174 0.89 -4.65 9.22
CA VAL A 174 0.11 -3.62 9.90
C VAL A 174 -0.96 -4.30 10.75
N ARG A 175 -0.85 -4.18 12.08
CA ARG A 175 -1.75 -4.81 13.04
C ARG A 175 -3.05 -4.04 13.23
N TRP A 176 -3.82 -3.94 12.16
CA TRP A 176 -5.05 -3.15 12.15
C TRP A 176 -6.15 -3.68 13.07
N TRP A 177 -6.15 -4.99 13.36
CA TRP A 177 -7.12 -5.64 14.26
C TRP A 177 -7.00 -5.19 15.73
N GLU A 178 -5.85 -4.66 16.14
CA GLU A 178 -5.66 -4.15 17.51
C GLU A 178 -6.40 -2.82 17.73
N HIS A 179 -6.94 -2.19 16.68
CA HIS A 179 -7.49 -0.83 16.71
C HIS A 179 -8.96 -0.79 16.24
N GLU A 180 -9.67 -1.90 16.37
CA GLU A 180 -11.10 -1.94 16.09
C GLU A 180 -11.87 -1.08 17.12
N ARG A 181 -12.69 -0.15 16.61
CA ARG A 181 -13.55 0.68 17.45
C ARG A 181 -14.91 0.00 17.62
N LYS A 182 -15.39 -0.09 18.87
CA LYS A 182 -16.77 -0.52 19.15
C LYS A 182 -17.75 0.48 18.54
N LEU A 183 -18.69 -0.03 17.75
CA LEU A 183 -19.78 0.75 17.17
C LEU A 183 -20.88 1.01 18.21
N VAL A 184 -21.85 1.85 17.82
CA VAL A 184 -23.07 2.02 18.61
C VAL A 184 -23.94 0.79 18.35
N GLU A 185 -24.37 0.13 19.43
CA GLU A 185 -25.33 -0.99 19.39
C GLU A 185 -26.71 -0.53 18.91
#